data_AF-A0A965NXW9-F1
#
_entry.id   AF-A0A965NXW9-F1
#
_cell.length_a   1.000
_cell.length_b   1.000
_cell.length_c   1.000
_cell.angle_alpha   90.00
_cell.angle_beta   90.00
_cell.angle_gamma   90.00
#
_symmetry.space_group_name_H-M   'P 1'
#
loop_
_entity.id
_entity.type
_entity.pdbx_description
1 polymer ?
#
loop_
_entity_poly.entity_id
_entity_poly.type
_entity_poly.pdbx_seq_one_letter_code
_entity_poly.pdbx_strand_id
1 'polypeptide(L)'
;MGLFLKQRSIQNFFQYFIGAATLALILFTPSGTQTAVANGDTRTIYLHHAHTNESIAATYLVNGQYDSAVLKQLNWFLRDWRRDEPTNMDPRLFDVVWEAYRGAGAANQEINVVSAYRSPETNA
;
A
#
# COMPACT_ATOMS: atom_id res chain seq x y z
N MET A 1 -62.65 -38.52 22.36
CA MET A 1 -61.19 -38.56 22.61
C MET A 1 -60.38 -38.71 21.30
N GLY A 2 -60.77 -38.06 20.19
CA GLY A 2 -60.15 -38.31 18.86
C GLY A 2 -59.51 -37.09 18.19
N LEU A 3 -59.73 -35.89 18.71
CA LEU A 3 -59.19 -34.65 18.13
C LEU A 3 -57.78 -34.31 18.61
N PHE A 4 -57.33 -34.89 19.72
CA PHE A 4 -56.09 -34.51 20.41
C PHE A 4 -54.82 -35.17 19.84
N LEU A 5 -54.97 -36.26 19.07
CA LEU A 5 -53.84 -37.02 18.52
C LEU A 5 -53.37 -36.52 17.15
N LYS A 6 -54.24 -35.86 16.36
CA LYS A 6 -53.90 -35.36 15.02
C LYS A 6 -53.06 -34.07 15.05
N GLN A 7 -53.14 -33.31 16.14
CA GLN A 7 -52.44 -32.02 16.31
C GLN A 7 -50.96 -32.19 16.72
N ARG A 8 -50.59 -33.28 17.41
CA ARG A 8 -49.19 -33.61 17.76
C ARG A 8 -48.36 -34.09 16.57
N SER A 9 -48.96 -34.75 15.59
CA SER A 9 -48.26 -35.25 14.39
C SER A 9 -47.78 -34.11 13.47
N ILE A 10 -48.58 -33.05 13.34
CA ILE A 10 -48.27 -31.88 12.51
C ILE A 10 -47.12 -31.04 13.10
N GLN A 11 -47.04 -30.97 14.43
CA GLN A 11 -45.98 -30.24 15.16
C GLN A 11 -44.60 -30.90 14.97
N ASN A 12 -44.54 -32.24 14.96
CA ASN A 12 -43.28 -32.97 14.75
C ASN A 12 -42.76 -32.81 13.32
N PHE A 13 -43.65 -32.77 12.32
CA PHE A 13 -43.26 -32.59 10.91
C PHE A 13 -42.61 -31.21 10.66
N PHE A 14 -43.07 -30.18 11.36
CA PHE A 14 -42.48 -28.83 11.29
C PHE A 14 -41.08 -28.75 11.93
N GLN A 15 -40.82 -29.48 13.01
CA GLN A 15 -39.50 -29.49 13.66
C GLN A 15 -38.40 -30.15 12.81
N TYR A 16 -38.71 -31.23 12.08
CA TYR A 16 -37.75 -31.86 11.17
C TYR A 16 -37.40 -30.99 9.96
N PHE A 17 -38.36 -30.19 9.46
CA PHE A 17 -38.10 -29.23 8.37
C PHE A 17 -37.15 -28.11 8.79
N ILE A 18 -37.27 -27.59 10.01
CA ILE A 18 -36.35 -26.55 10.52
C ILE A 18 -34.97 -27.17 10.82
N GLY A 19 -34.91 -28.39 11.36
CA GLY A 19 -33.63 -29.06 11.66
C GLY A 19 -32.81 -29.45 10.43
N ALA A 20 -33.46 -29.78 9.31
CA ALA A 20 -32.75 -30.07 8.05
C ALA A 20 -32.22 -28.79 7.38
N ALA A 21 -32.91 -27.67 7.51
CA ALA A 21 -32.51 -26.38 6.94
C ALA A 21 -31.28 -25.78 7.66
N THR A 22 -31.11 -26.02 8.97
CA THR A 22 -29.95 -25.51 9.72
C THR A 22 -28.67 -26.30 9.47
N LEU A 23 -28.75 -27.61 9.20
CA LEU A 23 -27.59 -28.44 8.84
C LEU A 23 -27.05 -28.13 7.43
N ALA A 24 -27.91 -27.76 6.48
CA ALA A 24 -27.50 -27.41 5.13
C ALA A 24 -26.70 -26.08 5.05
N LEU A 25 -26.91 -25.16 6.01
CA LEU A 25 -26.27 -23.84 5.99
C LEU A 25 -24.81 -23.86 6.46
N ILE A 26 -24.41 -24.85 7.27
CA ILE A 26 -23.05 -24.95 7.82
C ILE A 26 -22.04 -25.41 6.74
N LEU A 27 -22.50 -26.15 5.73
CA LEU A 27 -21.67 -26.62 4.61
C LEU A 27 -21.37 -25.55 3.56
N PHE A 28 -21.97 -24.36 3.67
CA PHE A 28 -21.77 -23.23 2.76
C PHE A 28 -20.98 -22.10 3.41
N THR A 29 -20.01 -22.43 4.28
CA THR A 29 -19.03 -21.46 4.75
C THR A 29 -17.90 -21.38 3.71
N PRO A 30 -17.73 -20.24 3.01
CA PRO A 30 -16.59 -20.07 2.10
C PRO A 30 -15.30 -20.10 2.93
N SER A 31 -14.65 -21.26 2.97
CA SER A 31 -13.36 -21.50 3.63
C SER A 31 -12.19 -21.03 2.77
N GLY A 32 -12.36 -19.90 2.08
CA GLY A 32 -11.35 -19.29 1.24
C GLY A 32 -10.81 -18.05 1.92
N THR A 33 -9.94 -18.22 2.91
CA THR A 33 -8.99 -17.14 3.20
C THR A 33 -8.04 -17.12 2.01
N GLN A 34 -8.27 -16.19 1.08
CA GLN A 34 -7.27 -15.89 0.06
C GLN A 34 -6.01 -15.53 0.84
N THR A 35 -4.97 -16.35 0.70
CA THR A 35 -3.63 -15.94 1.05
C THR A 35 -3.33 -14.73 0.17
N ALA A 36 -3.54 -13.53 0.69
CA ALA A 36 -2.99 -12.34 0.09
C ALA A 36 -1.49 -12.54 0.11
N VAL A 37 -0.93 -12.94 -1.04
CA VAL A 37 0.50 -12.73 -1.27
C VAL A 37 0.63 -11.23 -1.16
N ALA A 38 1.18 -10.76 -0.04
CA ALA A 38 1.66 -9.40 0.06
C ALA A 38 2.78 -9.31 -0.97
N ASN A 39 2.43 -8.98 -2.22
CA ASN A 39 3.38 -8.54 -3.22
C ASN A 39 3.99 -7.29 -2.61
N GLY A 40 5.10 -7.48 -1.91
CA GLY A 40 5.71 -6.43 -1.13
C GLY A 40 6.01 -5.25 -2.06
N ASP A 41 5.49 -4.07 -1.71
CA ASP A 41 5.58 -2.90 -2.57
C ASP A 41 7.06 -2.54 -2.78
N THR A 42 7.46 -2.46 -4.05
CA THR A 42 8.83 -2.13 -4.43
C THR A 42 8.77 -0.90 -5.32
N ARG A 43 9.35 0.21 -4.83
CA ARG A 43 9.25 1.51 -5.48
C ARG A 43 10.63 2.01 -5.87
N THR A 44 10.74 2.43 -7.12
CA THR A 44 11.95 3.04 -7.69
C THR A 44 11.58 4.41 -8.24
N ILE A 45 12.41 5.40 -7.95
CA ILE A 45 12.32 6.75 -8.53
C ILE A 45 13.57 7.05 -9.35
N TYR A 46 13.37 7.79 -10.44
CA TYR A 46 14.42 8.27 -11.32
C TYR A 46 14.43 9.78 -11.22
N LEU A 47 15.53 10.37 -10.75
CA LEU A 47 15.65 11.81 -10.55
C LEU A 47 16.80 12.37 -11.38
N HIS A 48 16.60 13.53 -11.97
CA HIS A 48 17.63 14.37 -12.60
C HIS A 48 17.64 15.73 -11.94
N HIS A 49 18.80 16.17 -11.45
CA HIS A 49 18.94 17.46 -10.79
C HIS A 49 19.39 18.54 -11.78
N ALA A 50 18.50 19.47 -12.09
CA ALA A 50 18.70 20.43 -13.19
C ALA A 50 19.90 21.39 -13.00
N HIS A 51 20.34 21.61 -11.75
CA HIS A 51 21.45 22.53 -11.45
C HIS A 51 22.81 21.84 -11.42
N THR A 52 22.87 20.60 -10.90
CA THR A 52 24.14 19.84 -10.81
C THR A 52 24.35 18.91 -12.00
N ASN A 53 23.31 18.68 -12.83
CA ASN A 53 23.27 17.68 -13.89
C ASN A 53 23.57 16.24 -13.38
N GLU A 54 23.29 15.98 -12.12
CA GLU A 54 23.40 14.64 -11.53
C GLU A 54 22.09 13.88 -11.78
N SER A 55 22.18 12.58 -12.06
CA SER A 55 21.01 11.68 -12.12
C SER A 55 21.17 10.50 -11.16
N ILE A 56 20.05 10.03 -10.61
CA ILE A 56 20.01 8.86 -9.72
C ILE A 56 18.77 8.00 -10.00
N ALA A 57 18.96 6.69 -10.01
CA ALA A 57 17.89 5.71 -9.95
C ALA A 57 17.91 5.06 -8.54
N ALA A 58 16.85 5.26 -7.78
CA ALA A 58 16.81 4.89 -6.36
C ALA A 58 15.61 3.98 -6.06
N THR A 59 15.89 2.70 -5.80
CA THR A 59 14.91 1.75 -5.26
C THR A 59 14.86 1.90 -3.74
N TYR A 60 14.04 2.84 -3.26
CA TYR A 60 14.04 3.27 -1.85
C TYR A 60 13.07 2.47 -0.97
N LEU A 61 12.11 1.75 -1.56
CA LEU A 61 11.18 0.86 -0.87
C LEU A 61 11.30 -0.53 -1.49
N VAL A 62 11.53 -1.54 -0.66
CA VAL A 62 11.60 -2.95 -1.08
C VAL A 62 10.75 -3.77 -0.12
N ASN A 63 9.81 -4.52 -0.65
CA ASN A 63 8.87 -5.30 0.14
C ASN A 63 8.12 -4.49 1.22
N GLY A 64 7.79 -3.23 0.93
CA GLY A 64 7.16 -2.32 1.89
C GLY A 64 8.07 -1.81 3.02
N GLN A 65 9.38 -2.08 2.96
CA GLN A 65 10.38 -1.58 3.90
C GLN A 65 11.28 -0.55 3.22
N TYR A 66 11.56 0.55 3.92
CA TYR A 66 12.46 1.58 3.40
C TYR A 66 13.92 1.15 3.53
N ASP A 67 14.69 1.35 2.47
CA ASP A 67 16.14 1.19 2.52
C ASP A 67 16.80 2.47 3.02
N SER A 68 17.27 2.45 4.27
CA SER A 68 17.95 3.58 4.91
C SER A 68 19.20 4.07 4.16
N ALA A 69 19.93 3.19 3.47
CA ALA A 69 21.13 3.57 2.72
C ALA A 69 20.74 4.34 1.45
N VAL A 70 19.70 3.89 0.76
CA VAL A 70 19.15 4.58 -0.43
C VAL A 70 18.52 5.91 -0.04
N LEU A 71 17.79 5.98 1.08
CA LEU A 71 17.25 7.23 1.61
C LEU A 71 18.36 8.24 1.93
N LYS A 72 19.50 7.78 2.47
CA LYS A 72 20.66 8.64 2.70
C LYS A 72 21.25 9.18 1.40
N GLN A 73 21.31 8.36 0.34
CA GLN A 73 21.74 8.80 -0.98
C GLN A 73 20.77 9.83 -1.57
N LEU A 74 19.46 9.61 -1.44
CA LEU A 74 18.44 10.57 -1.87
C LEU A 74 18.53 11.91 -1.13
N ASN A 75 18.73 11.87 0.18
CA ASN A 75 18.94 13.06 1.01
C ASN A 75 20.20 13.85 0.59
N TRP A 76 21.26 13.16 0.17
CA TRP A 76 22.46 13.81 -0.36
C TRP A 76 22.25 14.35 -1.78
N PHE A 77 21.54 13.60 -2.63
CA PHE A 77 21.20 14.04 -3.98
C PHE A 77 20.34 15.31 -3.96
N LEU A 78 19.40 15.39 -3.02
CA LEU A 78 18.51 16.54 -2.82
C LEU A 78 19.04 17.59 -1.84
N ARG A 79 20.34 17.56 -1.51
CA ARG A 79 20.99 18.53 -0.62
C ARG A 79 20.92 19.94 -1.18
N ASP A 80 21.18 20.94 -0.34
CA ASP A 80 21.42 22.28 -0.84
C ASP A 80 22.76 22.33 -1.57
N TRP A 81 22.70 22.33 -2.92
CA TRP A 81 23.89 22.32 -3.77
C TRP A 81 24.80 23.55 -3.59
N ARG A 82 24.29 24.66 -3.02
CA ARG A 82 25.10 25.87 -2.80
C ARG A 82 26.03 25.74 -1.61
N ARG A 83 25.71 24.85 -0.67
CA ARG A 83 26.42 24.69 0.61
C ARG A 83 26.83 23.25 0.89
N ASP A 84 26.48 22.32 0.01
CA ASP A 84 26.62 20.87 0.22
C ASP A 84 26.01 20.40 1.55
N GLU A 85 24.90 21.01 1.95
CA GLU A 85 24.23 20.72 3.21
C GLU A 85 23.10 19.72 3.00
N PRO A 86 23.23 18.47 3.50
CA PRO A 86 22.18 17.48 3.38
C PRO A 86 21.04 17.80 4.34
N THR A 87 19.87 17.28 4.02
CA THR A 87 18.71 17.31 4.92
C THR A 87 18.23 15.90 5.21
N ASN A 88 17.46 15.72 6.28
CA ASN A 88 16.80 14.45 6.57
C ASN A 88 15.33 14.56 6.15
N MET A 89 15.03 14.19 4.91
CA MET A 89 13.67 14.20 4.39
C MET A 89 12.86 13.04 4.96
N ASP A 90 11.56 13.28 5.17
CA ASP A 90 10.62 12.20 5.49
C ASP A 90 10.56 11.23 4.29
N PRO A 91 10.79 9.91 4.48
CA PRO A 91 10.70 8.92 3.41
C PRO A 91 9.38 8.95 2.64
N ARG A 92 8.27 9.35 3.29
CA ARG A 92 6.95 9.47 2.68
C ARG A 92 6.88 10.55 1.61
N LEU A 93 7.81 11.50 1.58
CA LEU A 93 7.93 12.47 0.50
C LEU A 93 8.12 11.74 -0.84
N PHE A 94 9.00 10.75 -0.88
CA PHE A 94 9.29 9.98 -2.09
C PHE A 94 8.07 9.15 -2.52
N ASP A 95 7.25 8.69 -1.58
CA ASP A 95 6.00 8.00 -1.87
C ASP A 95 5.00 8.88 -2.60
N VAL A 96 4.80 10.11 -2.14
CA VAL A 96 3.90 11.06 -2.80
C VAL A 96 4.36 11.35 -4.22
N VAL A 97 5.67 11.56 -4.42
CA VAL A 97 6.24 11.83 -5.75
C VAL A 97 6.06 10.62 -6.67
N TRP A 98 6.38 9.42 -6.18
CA TRP A 98 6.22 8.18 -6.93
C TRP A 98 4.76 7.93 -7.32
N GLU A 99 3.82 8.14 -6.39
CA GLU A 99 2.39 7.98 -6.64
C GLU A 99 1.85 8.99 -7.65
N ALA A 100 2.31 10.25 -7.58
CA ALA A 100 1.94 11.29 -8.53
C ALA A 100 2.40 10.95 -9.96
N TYR A 101 3.66 10.53 -10.13
CA TYR A 101 4.18 10.12 -11.43
C TYR A 101 3.51 8.87 -11.97
N ARG A 102 3.23 7.89 -11.10
CA ARG A 102 2.45 6.71 -11.48
C ARG A 102 1.04 7.09 -11.94
N GLY A 103 0.35 7.95 -11.19
CA GLY A 103 -0.99 8.44 -11.52
C GLY A 103 -1.04 9.22 -12.83
N ALA A 104 0.06 9.91 -13.18
CA ALA A 104 0.21 10.62 -14.44
C ALA A 104 0.60 9.72 -15.64
N GLY A 105 0.76 8.39 -15.43
CA GLY A 105 1.22 7.47 -16.48
C GLY A 105 2.72 7.55 -16.78
N ALA A 106 3.50 8.15 -15.88
CA ALA A 106 4.92 8.43 -16.02
C ALA A 106 5.79 7.64 -15.02
N ALA A 107 5.31 6.50 -14.51
CA ALA A 107 5.94 5.72 -13.42
C ALA A 107 7.43 5.39 -13.61
N ASN A 108 7.90 5.29 -14.86
CA ASN A 108 9.28 4.95 -15.21
C ASN A 108 10.01 6.09 -15.93
N GLN A 109 9.49 7.31 -15.84
CA GLN A 109 10.12 8.49 -16.44
C GLN A 109 10.99 9.21 -15.42
N GLU A 110 12.00 9.89 -15.92
CA GLU A 110 12.89 10.71 -15.11
C GLU A 110 12.18 11.97 -14.63
N ILE A 111 12.31 12.23 -13.33
CA ILE A 111 11.74 13.39 -12.65
C ILE A 111 12.79 14.48 -12.66
N ASN A 112 12.50 15.58 -13.36
CA ASN A 112 13.37 16.75 -13.36
C ASN A 112 13.20 17.56 -12.07
N VAL A 113 14.19 17.47 -11.19
CA VAL A 113 14.28 18.23 -9.94
C VAL A 113 14.86 19.61 -10.23
N VAL A 114 13.97 20.59 -10.31
CA VAL A 114 14.35 22.01 -10.52
C VAL A 114 14.77 22.66 -9.20
N SER A 115 14.11 22.31 -8.10
CA SER A 115 14.40 22.85 -6.77
C SER A 115 14.40 21.73 -5.75
N ALA A 116 15.51 21.61 -5.01
CA ALA A 116 15.69 20.70 -3.90
C ALA A 116 15.73 21.48 -2.58
N TYR A 117 16.29 20.89 -1.52
CA TYR A 117 16.40 21.54 -0.22
C TYR A 117 17.14 22.89 -0.29
N ARG A 118 16.67 23.86 0.49
CA ARG A 118 17.29 25.18 0.68
C ARG A 118 17.59 25.33 2.16
N SER A 119 18.87 25.46 2.49
CA SER A 119 19.29 25.76 3.85
C SER A 119 18.71 27.12 4.30
N PRO A 120 18.44 27.32 5.60
CA PRO A 120 17.98 28.62 6.12
C PRO A 120 18.87 29.79 5.68
N GLU A 121 20.18 29.57 5.57
CA GLU A 121 21.19 30.54 5.17
C GLU A 121 21.12 30.90 3.69
N THR A 122 20.58 30.04 2.83
CA THR A 122 20.34 30.33 1.41
C THR A 122 18.88 30.68 1.11
N ASN A 123 18.05 30.80 2.16
CA ASN A 123 16.64 31.17 2.10
C ASN A 123 16.43 32.63 2.56
N ALA A 124 17.13 33.55 1.89
CA ALA A 124 17.05 35.00 2.09
C ALA A 124 16.37 35.70 0.89
#